data_AF-A0A645GN95-F1
#
_entry.id   AF-A0A645GN95-F1
#
_cell.length_a   1.000
_cell.length_b   1.000
_cell.length_c   1.000
_cell.angle_alpha   90.00
_cell.angle_beta   90.00
_cell.angle_gamma   90.00
#
_symmetry.space_group_name_H-M   'P 1'
#
loop_
_entity.id
_entity.type
_entity.pdbx_description
1 polymer ?
#
loop_
_entity_poly.entity_id
_entity_poly.type
_entity_poly.pdbx_seq_one_letter_code
_entity_poly.pdbx_strand_id
1 'polypeptide(L)' 'MDAETWELKLKQSFDCMYKKSRELRGQVSGEHGIGYAKKEYLHESQNEPYMNLIKNIKVAFDPKNILNPGKIY' A
#
# COMPACT_ATOMS: atom_id res chain seq x y z
N MET A 1 4.71 22.04 -15.51
CA MET A 1 3.54 21.57 -14.74
C MET A 1 3.77 21.99 -13.31
N ASP A 2 2.81 22.66 -12.69
CA ASP A 2 2.91 23.03 -11.26
C ASP A 2 2.78 21.79 -10.36
N ALA A 3 3.09 21.97 -9.07
CA ALA A 3 3.11 20.89 -8.08
C ALA A 3 1.73 20.27 -7.87
N GLU A 4 0.67 21.08 -7.86
CA GLU A 4 -0.70 20.59 -7.67
C GLU A 4 -1.13 19.67 -8.83
N THR A 5 -0.87 20.11 -10.06
CA THR A 5 -1.15 19.33 -11.27
C THR A 5 -0.30 18.05 -11.31
N TRP A 6 0.94 18.10 -10.83
CA TRP A 6 1.80 16.91 -10.71
C TRP A 6 1.20 15.88 -9.75
N GLU A 7 0.88 16.28 -8.52
CA GLU A 7 0.33 15.38 -7.50
C GLU A 7 -1.00 14.76 -7.93
N LEU A 8 -1.88 15.58 -8.52
CA LEU A 8 -3.17 15.09 -9.04
C LEU A 8 -2.97 14.03 -10.12
N LYS A 9 -2.11 14.29 -11.11
CA LYS A 9 -1.87 13.33 -12.20
C LYS A 9 -1.14 12.08 -11.73
N LEU A 10 -0.23 12.21 -10.77
CA LEU A 10 0.47 11.08 -10.17
C LEU A 10 -0.54 10.14 -9.50
N LYS A 11 -1.41 10.68 -8.64
CA LYS A 11 -2.46 9.91 -7.98
C LYS A 11 -3.39 9.24 -8.98
N GLN A 12 -3.91 9.98 -9.97
CA GLN A 12 -4.81 9.44 -10.99
C GLN A 12 -4.17 8.30 -11.79
N SER A 13 -2.88 8.44 -12.11
CA SER A 13 -2.13 7.40 -12.84
C SER A 13 -1.99 6.14 -11.99
N PHE A 14 -1.63 6.27 -10.72
CA PHE A 14 -1.52 5.15 -9.79
C PHE A 14 -2.87 4.46 -9.59
N ASP A 15 -3.93 5.21 -9.33
CA ASP A 15 -5.29 4.68 -9.15
C ASP A 15 -5.72 3.86 -10.37
N CYS A 16 -5.49 4.37 -11.58
CA CYS A 16 -5.80 3.68 -12.83
C CYS A 16 -5.01 2.38 -12.99
N MET A 17 -3.69 2.42 -12.78
CA MET A 17 -2.82 1.24 -12.91
C MET A 17 -3.18 0.15 -11.90
N TYR A 18 -3.40 0.50 -10.62
CA TYR A 18 -3.70 -0.47 -9.59
C TYR A 18 -5.11 -1.04 -9.71
N LYS A 19 -6.09 -0.22 -10.12
CA LYS A 19 -7.41 -0.72 -10.49
C LYS A 19 -7.30 -1.77 -11.60
N LYS A 20 -6.53 -1.47 -12.67
CA LYS A 20 -6.37 -2.42 -13.77
C LYS A 20 -5.64 -3.70 -13.34
N SER A 21 -4.59 -3.58 -12.52
CA SER A 21 -3.90 -4.74 -11.94
C SER A 21 -4.87 -5.66 -11.19
N ARG A 22 -5.75 -5.09 -10.34
CA ARG A 22 -6.76 -5.86 -9.61
C ARG A 22 -7.77 -6.56 -10.53
N GLU A 23 -8.26 -5.90 -11.57
CA GLU A 23 -9.14 -6.52 -12.57
C GLU A 23 -8.49 -7.75 -13.22
N LEU A 24 -7.17 -7.71 -13.39
CA LEU A 24 -6.36 -8.80 -13.94
C LEU A 24 -5.85 -9.80 -12.87
N ARG A 25 -6.32 -9.69 -11.63
CA ARG A 25 -5.87 -10.50 -10.47
C ARG A 25 -4.36 -10.38 -10.18
N GLY A 26 -3.77 -9.26 -10.55
CA GLY A 26 -2.38 -8.90 -10.24
C GLY A 26 -2.18 -8.51 -8.78
N GLN A 27 -0.92 -8.36 -8.39
CA GLN A 27 -0.51 -7.92 -7.05
C GLN A 27 -0.01 -6.47 -7.07
N VAL A 28 0.01 -5.82 -5.91
CA VAL A 28 0.42 -4.41 -5.75
C VAL A 28 1.93 -4.20 -6.00
N SER A 29 2.73 -5.24 -5.82
CA SER A 29 4.15 -5.21 -6.15
C SER A 29 4.67 -6.59 -6.52
N GLY A 30 5.49 -6.66 -7.58
CA GLY A 30 6.29 -7.85 -7.91
C GLY A 30 7.66 -7.87 -7.22
N GLU A 31 8.32 -6.71 -7.10
CA GLU A 31 9.72 -6.63 -6.66
C GLU A 31 9.95 -5.58 -5.57
N HIS A 32 9.69 -4.30 -5.85
CA HIS A 32 10.08 -3.15 -4.99
C HIS A 32 9.34 -3.00 -3.66
N GLY A 33 8.46 -3.94 -3.31
CA GLY A 33 7.62 -3.88 -2.12
C GLY A 33 6.55 -2.77 -2.14
N ILE A 34 5.93 -2.57 -0.97
CA ILE A 34 4.78 -1.67 -0.75
C ILE A 34 5.26 -0.27 -0.35
N GLY A 35 6.05 -0.18 0.72
CA GLY A 35 6.50 1.11 1.24
C GLY A 35 5.33 2.01 1.65
N TYR A 36 5.61 3.30 1.83
CA TYR A 36 4.57 4.31 2.06
C TYR A 36 3.66 4.48 0.84
N ALA A 37 4.27 4.49 -0.35
CA ALA A 37 3.61 4.89 -1.59
C ALA A 37 2.47 3.95 -2.02
N LYS A 38 2.56 2.65 -1.69
CA LYS A 38 1.56 1.66 -2.14
C LYS A 38 0.69 1.11 -1.03
N LYS A 39 0.77 1.68 0.18
CA LYS A 39 0.04 1.20 1.35
C LYS A 39 -1.47 1.17 1.11
N GLU A 40 -2.03 2.26 0.57
CA GLU A 40 -3.47 2.34 0.27
C GLU A 40 -3.91 1.26 -0.71
N TYR A 41 -3.14 1.04 -1.78
CA TYR A 41 -3.45 0.01 -2.77
C TYR A 41 -3.34 -1.42 -2.23
N LEU A 42 -2.47 -1.67 -1.23
CA LEU A 42 -2.43 -2.94 -0.50
C LEU A 42 -3.72 -3.17 0.29
N HIS A 43 -4.22 -2.14 0.98
CA HIS A 43 -5.49 -2.23 1.71
C HIS A 43 -6.67 -2.50 0.76
N GLU A 44 -6.64 -1.95 -0.46
CA GLU A 44 -7.67 -2.22 -1.48
C GLU A 44 -7.56 -3.60 -2.13
N SER A 45 -6.36 -4.20 -2.18
CA SER A 45 -6.14 -5.47 -2.88
C SER A 45 -6.27 -6.70 -1.99
N GLN A 46 -6.20 -6.53 -0.66
CA GLN A 46 -6.21 -7.63 0.30
C GLN A 46 -7.49 -7.63 1.13
N ASN A 47 -7.84 -8.81 1.65
CA ASN A 47 -8.98 -8.94 2.55
C ASN A 47 -8.63 -8.55 3.99
N GLU A 48 -9.66 -8.25 4.77
CA GLU A 48 -9.51 -7.87 6.18
C GLU A 48 -8.77 -8.92 7.02
N PRO A 49 -9.02 -10.25 6.89
CA PRO A 49 -8.26 -11.26 7.63
C PRO A 49 -6.75 -11.20 7.36
N TYR A 50 -6.34 -11.01 6.10
CA TYR A 50 -4.92 -10.87 5.75
C TYR A 50 -4.32 -9.64 6.43
N MET A 51 -4.97 -8.48 6.32
CA MET A 51 -4.48 -7.23 6.92
C MET A 51 -4.39 -7.34 8.45
N ASN A 52 -5.38 -7.97 9.10
CA ASN A 52 -5.36 -8.21 10.54
C ASN A 52 -4.23 -9.16 10.95
N LEU A 53 -3.97 -10.21 10.18
CA LEU A 53 -2.87 -11.14 10.44
C LEU A 53 -1.52 -10.40 10.47
N ILE A 54 -1.18 -9.66 9.42
CA ILE A 54 0.12 -8.98 9.34
C ILE A 54 0.24 -7.83 10.35
N LYS A 55 -0.88 -7.17 10.71
CA LYS A 55 -0.91 -6.19 11.81
C LYS A 55 -0.63 -6.85 13.16
N ASN A 56 -1.23 -8.00 13.43
CA ASN A 56 -1.00 -8.73 14.67
C ASN A 56 0.43 -9.24 14.78
N ILE A 57 1.03 -9.70 13.67
CA ILE A 57 2.46 -10.02 13.61
C ILE A 57 3.30 -8.79 13.97
N LYS A 58 3.03 -7.63 13.36
CA LYS A 58 3.74 -6.38 13.68
C LYS A 58 3.66 -6.04 15.18
N VAL A 59 2.48 -6.11 15.78
CA VAL A 59 2.29 -5.81 17.21
C VAL A 59 3.00 -6.82 18.11
N ALA A 60 3.02 -8.10 17.73
CA ALA A 60 3.69 -9.15 18.50
C ALA A 60 5.21 -8.95 18.58
N PHE A 61 5.84 -8.49 17.48
CA PHE A 61 7.29 -8.30 17.40
C PHE A 61 7.75 -6.86 17.67
N ASP A 62 6.87 -5.86 17.53
CA ASP A 62 7.16 -4.46 17.79
C ASP A 62 6.01 -3.77 18.56
N PRO A 63 5.79 -4.14 19.83
CA PRO A 63 4.70 -3.59 20.64
C PRO A 63 4.86 -2.09 20.94
N LYS A 64 6.06 -1.52 20.76
CA LYS A 64 6.33 -0.08 20.94
C LYS A 64 6.28 0.71 19.63
N ASN A 65 6.01 0.05 18.51
CA ASN A 65 5.97 0.63 17.17
C ASN A 65 7.22 1.46 16.79
N ILE A 66 8.41 0.99 17.14
CA ILE A 66 9.67 1.70 16.85
C ILE A 66 10.34 1.25 15.54
N LEU A 67 10.00 0.06 15.05
CA LEU A 67 10.59 -0.51 13.84
C LEU A 67 9.86 -0.01 12.60
N ASN A 68 10.33 1.13 12.07
CA ASN A 68 9.89 1.72 10.79
C ASN A 68 8.38 2.04 10.76
N PRO A 69 7.91 2.97 11.61
CA PRO A 69 6.50 3.32 11.72
C PRO A 69 5.96 3.97 10.44
N GLY A 70 4.69 3.68 10.14
CA GLY A 70 3.90 4.29 9.07
C GLY A 70 4.08 3.66 7.70
N LYS A 71 5.11 2.84 7.46
CA LYS A 71 5.40 2.27 6.12
C LYS A 71 4.32 1.27 5.67
N ILE A 72 3.73 0.53 6.59
CA ILE A 72 2.54 -0.30 6.35
C ILE A 72 1.61 -0.16 7.57
N TYR A 73 2.18 -0.23 8.77
CA TYR A 73 1.53 0.00 10.06
C TYR A 73 2.18 1.15 10.81
#